data_AF-A0A428SWP6-F1
#
_entry.id   AF-A0A428SWP6-F1
#
_cell.length_a   1.000
_cell.length_b   1.000
_cell.length_c   1.000
_cell.angle_alpha   90.00
_cell.angle_beta   90.00
_cell.angle_gamma   90.00
#
_symmetry.space_group_name_H-M   'P 1'
#
loop_
_entity.id
_entity.type
_entity.pdbx_description
1 polymer ?
#
loop_
_entity_poly.entity_id
_entity_poly.type
_entity_poly.pdbx_seq_one_letter_code
_entity_poly.pdbx_strand_id
1 'polypeptide(L)'
;MEAHPVNKMIDLLWSPPRGVQRQHRSRKHPDNFQYYHQWGFPIYRTYYGPESDKHWNMLLGALKHQTRLAFGFFEDEEDVEEEVDQGDVQRLKELFHLDTREDASLLDGLDVRDIWALCQNEEVDKQRAMADRVFRFVLLADRSVFKDIERGEFIVKAISLDWREGFRGWGWMRIPTGYLLDLWQTLMLSSYHTERVLSFNGPEQDLEGYVWPGELSIEPTGVCSEVRRLCFHYSGQSPDRTN
;
A
#
# COMPACT_ATOMS: atom_id res chain seq x y z
N MET A 1 -24.10 3.32 9.48
CA MET A 1 -23.64 2.95 8.14
C MET A 1 -22.25 3.53 8.00
N GLU A 2 -21.23 2.69 7.87
CA GLU A 2 -19.89 3.21 7.59
C GLU A 2 -19.86 3.73 6.15
N ALA A 3 -19.21 4.88 5.91
CA ALA A 3 -19.08 5.42 4.57
C ALA A 3 -18.31 4.45 3.66
N HIS A 4 -18.79 4.29 2.42
CA HIS A 4 -18.15 3.45 1.40
C HIS A 4 -16.64 3.75 1.27
N PRO A 5 -15.76 2.73 1.11
CA PRO A 5 -14.31 2.92 1.06
C PRO A 5 -13.84 3.94 0.02
N VAL A 6 -14.43 3.95 -1.17
CA VAL A 6 -14.15 4.93 -2.23
C VAL A 6 -14.44 6.36 -1.77
N ASN A 7 -15.57 6.59 -1.08
CA ASN A 7 -15.92 7.90 -0.56
C ASN A 7 -14.93 8.35 0.52
N LYS A 8 -14.56 7.45 1.45
CA LYS A 8 -13.55 7.74 2.47
C LYS A 8 -12.19 8.12 1.85
N MET A 9 -11.76 7.40 0.80
CA MET A 9 -10.52 7.73 0.08
C MET A 9 -10.62 9.10 -0.60
N ILE A 10 -11.72 9.38 -1.28
CA ILE A 10 -11.91 10.67 -1.94
C ILE A 10 -11.88 11.84 -0.94
N ASP A 11 -12.56 11.70 0.20
CA ASP A 11 -12.56 12.73 1.24
C ASP A 11 -11.17 12.96 1.83
N LEU A 12 -10.35 11.91 1.94
CA LEU A 12 -8.96 12.00 2.38
C LEU A 12 -8.08 12.76 1.36
N LEU A 13 -8.31 12.55 0.07
CA LEU A 13 -7.47 13.13 -0.99
C LEU A 13 -7.91 14.51 -1.45
N TRP A 14 -9.16 14.88 -1.17
CA TRP A 14 -9.74 16.15 -1.56
C TRP A 14 -9.44 17.26 -0.56
N SER A 15 -8.49 18.15 -0.89
CA SER A 15 -8.03 19.21 0.02
C SER A 15 -8.08 20.60 -0.64
N PRO A 16 -9.28 21.18 -0.85
CA PRO A 16 -9.41 22.52 -1.41
C PRO A 16 -8.97 23.59 -0.40
N PRO A 17 -8.41 24.73 -0.86
CA PRO A 17 -7.99 25.81 0.01
C PRO A 17 -9.18 26.39 0.78
N ARG A 18 -8.98 26.59 2.09
CA ARG A 18 -9.99 27.19 2.96
C ARG A 18 -10.15 28.68 2.65
N GLY A 19 -11.39 29.15 2.51
CA GLY A 19 -11.71 30.58 2.36
C GLY A 19 -11.56 31.15 0.95
N VAL A 20 -11.19 30.34 -0.06
CA VAL A 20 -11.14 30.78 -1.46
C VAL A 20 -12.50 30.53 -2.12
N GLN A 21 -13.06 31.56 -2.75
CA GLN A 21 -14.22 31.38 -3.63
C GLN A 21 -13.78 30.60 -4.88
N ARG A 22 -14.22 29.35 -4.96
CA ARG A 22 -14.03 28.52 -6.16
C ARG A 22 -15.10 28.89 -7.18
N GLN A 23 -14.69 29.01 -8.44
CA GLN A 23 -15.59 29.26 -9.58
C GLN A 23 -16.67 28.17 -9.68
N HIS A 24 -16.29 26.91 -9.42
CA HIS A 24 -17.19 25.77 -9.36
C HIS A 24 -17.16 25.14 -7.96
N ARG A 25 -18.35 24.84 -7.40
CA ARG A 25 -18.47 24.24 -6.06
C ARG A 25 -18.19 22.74 -6.04
N SER A 26 -18.49 22.05 -7.14
CA SER A 26 -18.36 20.59 -7.23
C SER A 26 -16.90 20.15 -7.35
N ARG A 27 -16.48 19.20 -6.52
CA ARG A 27 -15.15 18.56 -6.61
C ARG A 27 -14.92 17.77 -7.90
N LYS A 28 -15.99 17.49 -8.65
CA LYS A 28 -15.95 16.75 -9.93
C LYS A 28 -15.68 17.66 -11.13
N HIS A 29 -15.63 18.98 -10.94
CA HIS A 29 -15.33 19.91 -12.03
C HIS A 29 -13.82 19.86 -12.38
N PRO A 30 -13.42 19.88 -13.67
CA PRO A 30 -12.00 19.78 -14.05
C PRO A 30 -11.09 20.85 -13.43
N ASP A 31 -11.54 22.10 -13.35
CA ASP A 31 -10.78 23.21 -12.72
C ASP A 31 -10.45 22.96 -11.24
N ASN A 32 -11.19 22.07 -10.62
CA ASN A 32 -11.05 21.70 -9.23
C ASN A 32 -10.10 20.51 -9.04
N PHE A 33 -9.68 19.80 -10.11
CA PHE A 33 -8.85 18.60 -9.99
C PHE A 33 -7.47 18.86 -9.39
N GLN A 34 -6.95 20.08 -9.51
CA GLN A 34 -5.70 20.51 -8.89
C GLN A 34 -5.70 20.42 -7.35
N TYR A 35 -6.87 20.29 -6.72
CA TYR A 35 -7.00 20.17 -5.27
C TYR A 35 -7.04 18.72 -4.77
N TYR A 36 -6.92 17.73 -5.67
CA TYR A 36 -6.69 16.34 -5.27
C TYR A 36 -5.20 16.09 -5.05
N HIS A 37 -4.89 15.43 -3.95
CA HIS A 37 -3.56 14.90 -3.71
C HIS A 37 -3.37 13.52 -4.36
N GLN A 38 -2.16 13.25 -4.82
CA GLN A 38 -1.74 11.88 -5.14
C GLN A 38 -1.70 11.03 -3.86
N TRP A 39 -1.90 9.72 -4.04
CA TRP A 39 -1.89 8.74 -2.96
C TRP A 39 -1.09 7.50 -3.35
N GLY A 40 -0.73 6.70 -2.37
CA GLY A 40 0.06 5.49 -2.55
C GLY A 40 1.22 5.44 -1.58
N PHE A 41 2.31 4.80 -1.96
CA PHE A 41 3.38 4.45 -1.03
C PHE A 41 4.75 4.92 -1.51
N PRO A 42 5.59 5.47 -0.62
CA PRO A 42 7.03 5.48 -0.85
C PRO A 42 7.55 4.05 -0.85
N ILE A 43 8.49 3.77 -1.74
CA ILE A 43 9.12 2.46 -1.86
C ILE A 43 10.63 2.61 -1.95
N TYR A 44 11.33 1.98 -1.00
CA TYR A 44 12.78 2.00 -0.89
C TYR A 44 13.38 0.76 -1.55
N ARG A 45 14.33 0.97 -2.44
CA ARG A 45 15.17 -0.09 -3.01
C ARG A 45 16.49 -0.15 -2.23
N THR A 46 16.81 -1.30 -1.66
CA THR A 46 18.06 -1.47 -0.87
C THR A 46 18.99 -2.53 -1.40
N TYR A 47 18.72 -3.10 -2.58
CA TYR A 47 19.62 -4.06 -3.22
C TYR A 47 19.92 -3.69 -4.67
N TYR A 48 21.21 -3.65 -5.00
CA TYR A 48 21.73 -3.17 -6.28
C TYR A 48 22.67 -4.19 -6.97
N GLY A 49 22.38 -5.49 -6.82
CA GLY A 49 23.15 -6.56 -7.47
C GLY A 49 22.85 -6.76 -8.97
N PRO A 50 23.49 -7.76 -9.61
CA PRO A 50 23.17 -8.14 -10.99
C PRO A 50 21.69 -8.46 -11.16
N GLU A 51 21.09 -8.05 -12.28
CA GLU A 51 19.65 -8.20 -12.60
C GLU A 51 18.66 -7.47 -11.67
N SER A 52 19.14 -6.77 -10.63
CA SER A 52 18.26 -6.08 -9.68
C SER A 52 17.40 -5.00 -10.35
N ASP A 53 17.89 -4.32 -11.39
CA ASP A 53 17.10 -3.35 -12.17
C ASP A 53 15.90 -4.00 -12.88
N LYS A 54 16.07 -5.22 -13.39
CA LYS A 54 15.00 -5.97 -14.03
C LYS A 54 13.92 -6.31 -13.00
N HIS A 55 14.31 -6.85 -11.85
CA HIS A 55 13.38 -7.23 -10.78
C HIS A 55 12.69 -6.00 -10.16
N TRP A 56 13.41 -4.89 -10.02
CA TRP A 56 12.86 -3.61 -9.58
C TRP A 56 11.75 -3.12 -10.53
N ASN A 57 12.02 -3.09 -11.84
CA ASN A 57 11.04 -2.68 -12.83
C ASN A 57 9.82 -3.61 -12.88
N MET A 58 10.03 -4.93 -12.73
CA MET A 58 8.94 -5.90 -12.64
C MET A 58 8.07 -5.66 -11.39
N LEU A 59 8.68 -5.40 -10.24
CA LEU A 59 7.98 -5.10 -8.99
C LEU A 59 7.14 -3.82 -9.11
N LEU A 60 7.72 -2.72 -9.61
CA LEU A 60 7.01 -1.45 -9.80
C LEU A 60 5.85 -1.59 -10.80
N GLY A 61 6.07 -2.36 -11.88
CA GLY A 61 5.03 -2.68 -12.84
C GLY A 61 3.87 -3.46 -12.22
N ALA A 62 4.20 -4.49 -11.42
CA ALA A 62 3.22 -5.32 -10.72
C ALA A 62 2.40 -4.50 -9.71
N LEU A 63 3.05 -3.73 -8.83
CA LEU A 63 2.37 -2.87 -7.85
C LEU A 63 1.38 -1.90 -8.52
N LYS A 64 1.81 -1.20 -9.58
CA LYS A 64 0.93 -0.27 -10.32
C LYS A 64 -0.22 -0.98 -11.01
N HIS A 65 0.08 -2.06 -11.72
CA HIS A 65 -0.92 -2.79 -12.49
C HIS A 65 -1.97 -3.44 -11.58
N GLN A 66 -1.53 -4.14 -10.54
CA GLN A 66 -2.43 -4.86 -9.64
C GLN A 66 -3.24 -3.90 -8.76
N THR A 67 -2.66 -2.80 -8.27
CA THR A 67 -3.44 -1.78 -7.55
C THR A 67 -4.55 -1.23 -8.44
N ARG A 68 -4.28 -1.00 -9.73
CA ARG A 68 -5.30 -0.54 -10.68
C ARG A 68 -6.39 -1.61 -10.92
N LEU A 69 -6.02 -2.89 -11.00
CA LEU A 69 -6.96 -3.99 -11.16
C LEU A 69 -7.83 -4.22 -9.92
N ALA A 70 -7.30 -3.97 -8.71
CA ALA A 70 -8.03 -4.17 -7.45
C ALA A 70 -9.34 -3.35 -7.40
N PHE A 71 -9.33 -2.15 -7.98
CA PHE A 71 -10.53 -1.32 -8.12
C PHE A 71 -11.63 -1.93 -9.00
N GLY A 72 -11.35 -2.98 -9.77
CA GLY A 72 -12.38 -3.73 -10.52
C GLY A 72 -13.48 -4.26 -9.61
N PHE A 73 -13.17 -4.50 -8.34
CA PHE A 73 -14.16 -4.86 -7.33
C PHE A 73 -15.32 -3.84 -7.25
N PHE A 74 -15.00 -2.54 -7.35
CA PHE A 74 -15.98 -1.46 -7.29
C PHE A 74 -16.58 -1.09 -8.66
N GLU A 75 -16.08 -1.68 -9.75
CA GLU A 75 -16.62 -1.47 -11.10
C GLU A 75 -17.74 -2.46 -11.41
N ASP A 76 -17.68 -3.66 -10.81
CA ASP A 76 -18.62 -4.76 -11.03
C ASP A 76 -19.74 -4.83 -9.97
N GLU A 77 -19.85 -3.80 -9.12
CA GLU A 77 -20.82 -3.71 -8.01
C GLU A 77 -22.24 -3.34 -8.52
N GLU A 78 -22.93 -4.28 -9.17
CA GLU A 78 -24.32 -4.09 -9.64
C GLU A 78 -25.38 -4.20 -8.52
N ASP A 79 -25.01 -4.73 -7.34
CA ASP A 79 -25.97 -5.19 -6.30
C ASP A 79 -25.80 -4.53 -4.89
N VAL A 80 -25.10 -3.40 -4.77
CA VAL A 80 -24.93 -2.68 -3.48
C VAL A 80 -25.98 -1.59 -3.24
N GLU A 81 -26.36 -1.39 -1.97
CA GLU A 81 -27.34 -0.37 -1.55
C GLU A 81 -26.90 1.07 -1.86
N GLU A 82 -25.60 1.32 -2.00
CA GLU A 82 -25.02 2.61 -2.42
C GLU A 82 -24.26 2.44 -3.73
N GLU A 83 -24.78 3.00 -4.82
CA GLU A 83 -24.08 3.03 -6.12
C GLU A 83 -22.78 3.82 -5.99
N VAL A 84 -21.65 3.16 -6.27
CA VAL A 84 -20.33 3.77 -6.23
C VAL A 84 -20.14 4.68 -7.46
N ASP A 85 -19.68 5.90 -7.24
CA ASP A 85 -19.38 6.81 -8.33
C ASP A 85 -18.16 6.32 -9.14
N GLN A 86 -18.42 5.85 -10.36
CA GLN A 86 -17.37 5.34 -11.25
C GLN A 86 -16.36 6.42 -11.69
N GLY A 87 -16.75 7.69 -11.68
CA GLY A 87 -15.84 8.81 -11.88
C GLY A 87 -14.86 8.99 -10.72
N ASP A 88 -15.29 8.67 -9.50
CA ASP A 88 -14.42 8.65 -8.33
C ASP A 88 -13.48 7.44 -8.33
N VAL A 89 -13.96 6.25 -8.71
CA VAL A 89 -13.11 5.06 -8.90
C VAL A 89 -12.01 5.35 -9.92
N GLN A 90 -12.37 5.91 -11.07
CA GLN A 90 -11.41 6.29 -12.10
C GLN A 90 -10.43 7.36 -11.61
N ARG A 91 -10.90 8.34 -10.82
CA ARG A 91 -10.05 9.35 -10.20
C ARG A 91 -9.01 8.73 -9.26
N LEU A 92 -9.43 7.79 -8.41
CA LEU A 92 -8.52 7.10 -7.49
C LEU A 92 -7.45 6.31 -8.26
N LYS A 93 -7.82 5.63 -9.35
CA LYS A 93 -6.85 4.96 -10.23
C LYS A 93 -5.81 5.93 -10.80
N GLU A 94 -6.22 7.12 -11.24
CA GLU A 94 -5.34 8.14 -11.82
C GLU A 94 -4.42 8.80 -10.80
N LEU A 95 -4.87 8.96 -9.56
CA LEU A 95 -4.12 9.60 -8.48
C LEU A 95 -3.10 8.66 -7.81
N PHE A 96 -3.14 7.35 -8.11
CA PHE A 96 -2.21 6.38 -7.54
C PHE A 96 -0.77 6.64 -7.99
N HIS A 97 0.14 6.66 -7.03
CA HIS A 97 1.55 6.98 -7.23
C HIS A 97 2.44 6.13 -6.33
N LEU A 98 3.58 5.69 -6.88
CA LEU A 98 4.68 5.11 -6.11
C LEU A 98 5.81 6.11 -6.09
N ASP A 99 6.23 6.55 -4.91
CA ASP A 99 7.36 7.45 -4.72
C ASP A 99 8.65 6.62 -4.54
N THR A 100 9.42 6.48 -5.61
CA THR A 100 10.57 5.56 -5.66
C THR A 100 11.82 6.18 -5.06
N ARG A 101 12.44 5.48 -4.10
CA ARG A 101 13.71 5.88 -3.47
C ARG A 101 14.77 4.85 -3.83
N GLU A 102 15.68 5.23 -4.72
CA GLU A 102 16.62 4.31 -5.38
C GLU A 102 18.08 4.81 -5.44
N ASP A 103 18.45 5.75 -4.57
CA ASP A 103 19.85 6.20 -4.45
C ASP A 103 20.72 5.11 -3.79
N ALA A 104 21.43 4.36 -4.62
CA ALA A 104 22.32 3.28 -4.19
C ALA A 104 23.39 3.74 -3.19
N SER A 105 23.85 4.99 -3.27
CA SER A 105 24.89 5.50 -2.38
C SER A 105 24.42 5.66 -0.93
N LEU A 106 23.10 5.80 -0.75
CA LEU A 106 22.45 5.96 0.55
C LEU A 106 21.77 4.67 1.02
N LEU A 107 21.27 3.85 0.10
CA LEU A 107 20.32 2.78 0.41
C LEU A 107 20.87 1.35 0.24
N ASP A 108 21.99 1.15 -0.44
CA ASP A 108 22.49 -0.21 -0.69
C ASP A 108 22.83 -0.94 0.61
N GLY A 109 22.28 -2.15 0.75
CA GLY A 109 22.48 -3.02 1.90
C GLY A 109 21.64 -2.69 3.14
N LEU A 110 20.84 -1.62 3.14
CA LEU A 110 19.99 -1.28 4.28
C LEU A 110 18.88 -2.30 4.50
N ASP A 111 18.67 -2.67 5.76
CA ASP A 111 17.59 -3.56 6.18
C ASP A 111 16.33 -2.80 6.65
N VAL A 112 15.34 -3.55 7.17
CA VAL A 112 14.09 -2.97 7.69
C VAL A 112 14.33 -1.96 8.81
N ARG A 113 15.25 -2.24 9.74
CA ARG A 113 15.54 -1.38 10.89
C ARG A 113 16.29 -0.13 10.46
N ASP A 114 17.20 -0.26 9.51
CA ASP A 114 17.91 0.87 8.92
C ASP A 114 16.95 1.83 8.20
N ILE A 115 16.05 1.29 7.37
CA ILE A 115 15.02 2.09 6.67
C ILE A 115 14.06 2.74 7.66
N TRP A 116 13.64 2.01 8.68
CA TRP A 116 12.82 2.58 9.74
C TRP A 116 13.50 3.78 10.41
N ALA A 117 14.78 3.66 10.77
CA ALA A 117 15.57 4.73 11.38
C ALA A 117 15.80 5.92 10.43
N LEU A 118 16.05 5.65 9.14
CA LEU A 118 16.21 6.67 8.10
C LEU A 118 14.94 7.53 7.98
N CYS A 119 13.77 6.88 7.89
CA CYS A 119 12.47 7.55 7.76
C CYS A 119 12.08 8.39 8.99
N GLN A 120 12.64 8.15 10.19
CA GLN A 120 12.35 8.99 11.36
C GLN A 120 12.93 10.40 11.25
N ASN A 121 13.99 10.57 10.47
CA ASN A 121 14.72 11.83 10.34
C ASN A 121 14.42 12.55 9.02
N GLU A 122 13.61 11.95 8.16
CA GLU A 122 13.34 12.47 6.83
C GLU A 122 12.20 13.50 6.84
N GLU A 123 12.39 14.60 6.12
CA GLU A 123 11.31 15.54 5.86
C GLU A 123 10.37 14.98 4.78
N VAL A 124 9.15 14.66 5.19
CA VAL A 124 8.11 14.18 4.28
C VAL A 124 7.52 15.33 3.46
N ASP A 125 7.36 15.11 2.15
CA ASP A 125 6.68 16.06 1.26
C ASP A 125 5.25 16.33 1.73
N LYS A 126 4.99 17.57 2.13
CA LYS A 126 3.69 18.03 2.65
C LYS A 126 2.66 18.27 1.56
N GLN A 127 2.98 18.05 0.28
CA GLN A 127 2.05 18.28 -0.83
C GLN A 127 1.32 17.02 -1.31
N ARG A 128 1.70 15.82 -0.84
CA ARG A 128 1.04 14.57 -1.24
C ARG A 128 0.40 13.86 -0.06
N ALA A 129 -0.65 13.08 -0.32
CA ALA A 129 -1.30 12.25 0.69
C ALA A 129 -0.72 10.82 0.60
N MET A 130 0.59 10.70 0.77
CA MET A 130 1.30 9.42 0.71
C MET A 130 1.20 8.67 2.05
N ALA A 131 1.36 7.34 2.02
CA ALA A 131 1.18 6.48 3.19
C ALA A 131 2.13 6.79 4.35
N ASP A 132 3.36 7.26 4.08
CA ASP A 132 4.35 7.67 5.09
C ASP A 132 3.90 8.91 5.85
N ARG A 133 3.15 9.78 5.19
CA ARG A 133 2.58 10.99 5.78
C ARG A 133 1.29 10.71 6.52
N VAL A 134 0.36 10.02 5.87
CA VAL A 134 -1.01 9.87 6.37
C VAL A 134 -1.10 8.77 7.42
N PHE A 135 -0.42 7.66 7.18
CA PHE A 135 -0.53 6.44 8.00
C PHE A 135 0.77 6.04 8.68
N ARG A 136 1.88 6.70 8.32
CA ARG A 136 3.23 6.38 8.80
C ARG A 136 3.69 5.01 8.32
N PHE A 137 3.53 4.74 7.00
CA PHE A 137 3.90 3.48 6.34
C PHE A 137 4.76 3.68 5.10
N VAL A 138 5.72 2.78 4.89
CA VAL A 138 6.56 2.72 3.68
C VAL A 138 6.68 1.29 3.16
N LEU A 139 7.08 1.14 1.90
CA LEU A 139 7.43 -0.14 1.30
C LEU A 139 8.95 -0.30 1.18
N LEU A 140 9.42 -1.53 1.25
CA LEU A 140 10.81 -1.91 1.10
C LEU A 140 10.94 -3.07 0.09
N ALA A 141 11.87 -2.89 -0.85
CA ALA A 141 12.33 -3.90 -1.78
C ALA A 141 13.83 -4.16 -1.54
N ASP A 142 14.09 -5.16 -0.72
CA ASP A 142 15.43 -5.64 -0.42
C ASP A 142 15.80 -6.86 -1.29
N ARG A 143 16.89 -7.52 -0.94
CA ARG A 143 17.36 -8.71 -1.65
C ARG A 143 16.36 -9.87 -1.61
N SER A 144 15.59 -10.04 -0.52
CA SER A 144 14.64 -11.17 -0.44
C SER A 144 13.43 -10.93 -1.34
N VAL A 145 12.96 -9.69 -1.41
CA VAL A 145 11.91 -9.27 -2.35
C VAL A 145 12.30 -9.56 -3.81
N PHE A 146 13.53 -9.25 -4.23
CA PHE A 146 13.93 -9.54 -5.63
C PHE A 146 14.10 -11.03 -5.91
N LYS A 147 14.46 -11.85 -4.91
CA LYS A 147 14.45 -13.32 -5.06
C LYS A 147 13.03 -13.87 -5.20
N ASP A 148 12.05 -13.25 -4.54
CA ASP A 148 10.64 -13.62 -4.72
C ASP A 148 10.19 -13.31 -6.14
N ILE A 149 10.50 -12.12 -6.65
CA ILE A 149 10.19 -11.72 -8.03
C ILE A 149 10.84 -12.66 -9.05
N GLU A 150 12.10 -13.06 -8.83
CA GLU A 150 12.80 -14.05 -9.67
C GLU A 150 12.05 -15.39 -9.73
N ARG A 151 11.40 -15.79 -8.64
CA ARG A 151 10.57 -17.00 -8.54
C ARG A 151 9.13 -16.82 -9.04
N GLY A 152 8.77 -15.62 -9.49
CA GLY A 152 7.40 -15.27 -9.87
C GLY A 152 6.46 -15.04 -8.68
N GLU A 153 7.00 -14.84 -7.48
CA GLU A 153 6.25 -14.42 -6.31
C GLU A 153 6.29 -12.90 -6.18
N PHE A 154 5.16 -12.24 -6.48
CA PHE A 154 5.06 -10.78 -6.41
C PHE A 154 4.66 -10.35 -5.00
N ILE A 155 5.69 -10.04 -4.20
CA ILE A 155 5.61 -9.69 -2.79
C ILE A 155 6.49 -8.46 -2.55
N VAL A 156 6.11 -7.59 -1.61
CA VAL A 156 6.90 -6.46 -1.13
C VAL A 156 6.87 -6.43 0.40
N LYS A 157 7.86 -5.83 1.06
CA LYS A 157 7.79 -5.60 2.52
C LYS A 157 7.09 -4.28 2.79
N ALA A 158 6.12 -4.26 3.69
CA ALA A 158 5.55 -3.03 4.26
C ALA A 158 6.09 -2.82 5.67
N ILE A 159 6.36 -1.57 6.02
CA ILE A 159 6.96 -1.17 7.29
C ILE A 159 6.09 -0.06 7.91
N SER A 160 5.72 -0.25 9.17
CA SER A 160 5.09 0.77 10.02
C SER A 160 6.18 1.60 10.70
N LEU A 161 6.14 2.92 10.47
CA LEU A 161 7.06 3.88 11.08
C LEU A 161 6.68 4.23 12.53
N ASP A 162 5.44 3.98 12.93
CA ASP A 162 4.95 4.25 14.29
C ASP A 162 5.03 3.04 15.21
N TRP A 163 5.45 1.88 14.69
CA TRP A 163 5.70 0.70 15.51
C TRP A 163 6.79 0.97 16.54
N ARG A 164 6.59 0.40 17.73
CA ARG A 164 7.48 0.46 18.88
C ARG A 164 7.53 -0.93 19.51
N GLU A 165 8.65 -1.21 20.15
CA GLU A 165 8.81 -2.43 20.94
C GLU A 165 7.67 -2.57 21.97
N GLY A 166 7.05 -3.75 22.03
CA GLY A 166 5.90 -4.03 22.89
C GLY A 166 4.53 -4.00 22.20
N PHE A 167 4.42 -3.50 20.97
CA PHE A 167 3.23 -3.75 20.14
C PHE A 167 3.24 -5.16 19.57
N ARG A 168 2.05 -5.69 19.21
CA ARG A 168 1.94 -7.02 18.57
C ARG A 168 2.62 -6.98 17.19
N GLY A 169 3.41 -8.00 16.88
CA GLY A 169 4.21 -8.08 15.65
C GLY A 169 5.53 -7.33 15.75
N TRP A 170 6.13 -7.05 14.59
CA TRP A 170 7.52 -6.54 14.50
C TRP A 170 7.63 -5.22 13.74
N GLY A 171 6.50 -4.61 13.39
CA GLY A 171 6.44 -3.35 12.67
C GLY A 171 6.66 -3.50 11.17
N TRP A 172 6.79 -4.71 10.65
CA TRP A 172 6.88 -4.97 9.23
C TRP A 172 6.26 -6.32 8.85
N MET A 173 5.95 -6.48 7.58
CA MET A 173 5.30 -7.68 7.04
C MET A 173 5.56 -7.80 5.54
N ARG A 174 5.67 -9.03 5.02
CA ARG A 174 5.63 -9.28 3.57
C ARG A 174 4.19 -9.26 3.09
N ILE A 175 3.89 -8.47 2.06
CA ILE A 175 2.53 -8.25 1.54
C ILE A 175 2.51 -8.57 0.04
N PRO A 176 1.50 -9.31 -0.46
CA PRO A 176 1.30 -9.45 -1.89
C PRO A 176 1.11 -8.10 -2.57
N THR A 177 1.70 -7.92 -3.74
CA THR A 177 1.58 -6.67 -4.51
C THR A 177 0.13 -6.35 -4.92
N GLY A 178 -0.76 -7.35 -4.99
CA GLY A 178 -2.20 -7.16 -5.21
C GLY A 178 -2.96 -6.63 -3.99
N TYR A 179 -2.40 -6.72 -2.79
CA TYR A 179 -3.09 -6.38 -1.54
C TYR A 179 -2.81 -4.93 -1.14
N LEU A 180 -2.28 -4.11 -2.06
CA LEU A 180 -1.86 -2.75 -1.73
C LEU A 180 -3.06 -1.82 -1.49
N LEU A 181 -4.15 -2.02 -2.23
CA LEU A 181 -5.42 -1.32 -1.99
C LEU A 181 -6.07 -1.81 -0.68
N ASP A 182 -6.01 -3.11 -0.39
CA ASP A 182 -6.47 -3.70 0.87
C ASP A 182 -5.72 -3.11 2.07
N LEU A 183 -4.39 -3.01 1.98
CA LEU A 183 -3.56 -2.36 3.00
C LEU A 183 -3.99 -0.91 3.20
N TRP A 184 -4.16 -0.14 2.11
CA TRP A 184 -4.60 1.25 2.20
C TRP A 184 -5.95 1.39 2.92
N GLN A 185 -6.93 0.57 2.55
CA GLN A 185 -8.26 0.56 3.17
C GLN A 185 -8.17 0.20 4.66
N THR A 186 -7.36 -0.80 4.99
CA THR A 186 -7.12 -1.22 6.39
C THR A 186 -6.52 -0.09 7.22
N LEU A 187 -5.56 0.65 6.65
CA LEU A 187 -4.93 1.80 7.30
C LEU A 187 -5.93 2.96 7.51
N MET A 188 -6.87 3.18 6.58
CA MET A 188 -7.93 4.17 6.78
C MET A 188 -8.86 3.78 7.94
N LEU A 189 -9.29 2.52 8.00
CA LEU A 189 -10.13 2.01 9.09
C LEU A 189 -9.42 2.08 10.43
N SER A 190 -8.11 1.81 10.44
CA SER A 190 -7.26 1.80 11.63
C SER A 190 -6.49 3.11 11.83
N SER A 191 -6.98 4.24 11.32
CA SER A 191 -6.22 5.51 11.27
C SER A 191 -5.69 6.02 12.62
N TYR A 192 -6.27 5.60 13.75
CA TYR A 192 -5.79 5.93 15.09
C TYR A 192 -4.81 4.90 15.69
N HIS A 193 -4.67 3.74 15.06
CA HIS A 193 -3.90 2.59 15.54
C HIS A 193 -3.17 1.85 14.40
N THR A 194 -2.57 2.61 13.47
CA THR A 194 -1.92 2.03 12.28
C THR A 194 -0.73 1.13 12.65
N GLU A 195 -0.13 1.32 13.84
CA GLU A 195 0.96 0.49 14.38
C GLU A 195 0.57 -0.98 14.59
N ARG A 196 -0.73 -1.29 14.60
CA ARG A 196 -1.27 -2.63 14.85
C ARG A 196 -1.67 -3.39 13.59
N VAL A 197 -1.69 -2.72 12.43
CA VAL A 197 -2.17 -3.31 11.17
C VAL A 197 -1.30 -4.49 10.73
N LEU A 198 0.02 -4.39 10.94
CA LEU A 198 0.96 -5.47 10.62
C LEU A 198 1.19 -6.42 11.81
N SER A 199 0.10 -6.85 12.45
CA SER A 199 0.20 -7.76 13.58
C SER A 199 0.70 -9.15 13.17
N PHE A 200 1.56 -9.73 14.00
CA PHE A 200 2.09 -11.08 13.83
C PHE A 200 2.34 -11.72 15.19
N ASN A 201 1.96 -12.99 15.34
CA ASN A 201 2.23 -13.77 16.55
C ASN A 201 3.31 -14.80 16.22
N GLY A 202 4.54 -14.54 16.63
CA GLY A 202 5.68 -15.41 16.37
C GLY A 202 7.00 -14.63 16.40
N PRO A 203 8.14 -15.31 16.33
CA PRO A 203 9.45 -14.67 16.26
C PRO A 203 9.63 -13.91 14.94
N GLU A 204 10.38 -12.81 14.94
CA GLU A 204 10.58 -11.92 13.78
C GLU A 204 11.09 -12.68 12.55
N GLN A 205 11.98 -13.65 12.75
CA GLN A 205 12.56 -14.48 11.69
C GLN A 205 11.52 -15.21 10.84
N ASP A 206 10.34 -15.52 11.39
CA ASP A 206 9.29 -16.23 10.67
C ASP A 206 8.60 -15.33 9.64
N LEU A 207 8.71 -14.00 9.78
CA LEU A 207 8.20 -13.02 8.81
C LEU A 207 8.89 -13.12 7.45
N GLU A 208 10.12 -13.62 7.38
CA GLU A 208 10.77 -13.87 6.08
C GLU A 208 10.04 -14.98 5.29
N GLY A 209 9.37 -15.90 5.98
CA GLY A 209 8.57 -16.94 5.35
C GLY A 209 7.08 -16.67 5.34
N TYR A 210 6.58 -15.73 6.14
CA TYR A 210 5.15 -15.44 6.30
C TYR A 210 4.73 -14.29 5.39
N VAL A 211 3.54 -14.40 4.81
CA VAL A 211 2.97 -13.39 3.91
C VAL A 211 1.61 -12.98 4.44
N TRP A 212 1.33 -11.68 4.47
CA TRP A 212 0.11 -11.11 5.01
C TRP A 212 -1.12 -11.71 4.32
N PRO A 213 -2.08 -12.27 5.08
CA PRO A 213 -3.27 -12.92 4.52
C PRO A 213 -4.35 -11.92 4.09
N GLY A 214 -4.13 -10.61 4.27
CA GLY A 214 -5.15 -9.58 4.13
C GLY A 214 -5.90 -9.33 5.44
N GLU A 215 -6.92 -8.48 5.37
CA GLU A 215 -7.76 -8.09 6.49
C GLU A 215 -9.21 -8.54 6.23
N LEU A 216 -9.83 -9.20 7.20
CA LEU A 216 -11.17 -9.78 7.04
C LEU A 216 -12.30 -8.76 7.24
N SER A 217 -11.97 -7.59 7.77
CA SER A 217 -12.92 -6.50 8.03
C SER A 217 -13.10 -5.51 6.86
N ILE A 218 -12.47 -5.77 5.71
CA ILE A 218 -12.58 -4.95 4.50
C ILE A 218 -13.09 -5.79 3.32
N GLU A 219 -13.53 -5.08 2.27
CA GLU A 219 -13.84 -5.71 1.00
C GLU A 219 -12.58 -6.34 0.38
N PRO A 220 -12.68 -7.58 -0.15
CA PRO A 220 -11.52 -8.34 -0.61
C PRO A 220 -11.07 -7.90 -2.01
N THR A 221 -10.63 -6.65 -2.18
CA THR A 221 -10.28 -6.10 -3.51
C THR A 221 -9.07 -6.82 -4.15
N GLY A 222 -8.29 -7.55 -3.34
CA GLY A 222 -7.30 -8.51 -3.80
C GLY A 222 -7.80 -9.49 -4.87
N VAL A 223 -9.07 -9.92 -4.85
CA VAL A 223 -9.62 -10.91 -5.80
C VAL A 223 -9.54 -10.47 -7.26
N CYS A 224 -9.56 -9.16 -7.51
CA CYS A 224 -9.47 -8.59 -8.86
C CYS A 224 -8.02 -8.39 -9.33
N SER A 225 -7.05 -8.47 -8.42
CA SER A 225 -5.65 -8.09 -8.66
C SER A 225 -4.64 -9.21 -8.44
N GLU A 226 -5.04 -10.31 -7.80
CA GLU A 226 -4.20 -11.48 -7.60
C GLU A 226 -3.75 -12.09 -8.94
N VAL A 227 -2.43 -12.30 -9.08
CA VAL A 227 -1.85 -13.02 -10.22
C VAL A 227 -2.15 -14.52 -10.15
N ARG A 228 -2.52 -15.02 -8.96
CA ARG A 228 -2.88 -16.43 -8.75
C ARG A 228 -4.38 -16.62 -8.94
N ARG A 229 -4.78 -17.80 -9.44
CA ARG A 229 -6.19 -18.17 -9.60
C ARG A 229 -6.85 -18.27 -8.22
N LEU A 230 -8.16 -18.02 -8.16
CA LEU A 230 -9.00 -18.26 -6.97
C LEU A 230 -8.58 -19.56 -6.25
N CYS A 231 -8.43 -19.48 -4.93
CA CYS A 231 -8.03 -20.56 -4.00
C CYS A 231 -6.54 -20.96 -3.97
N PHE A 232 -5.63 -20.24 -4.62
CA PHE A 232 -4.18 -20.46 -4.49
C PHE A 232 -3.50 -19.32 -3.72
N HIS A 233 -3.39 -19.49 -2.40
CA HIS A 233 -2.64 -18.58 -1.54
C HIS A 233 -1.13 -18.59 -1.87
N TYR A 234 -0.42 -17.52 -1.51
CA TYR A 234 1.05 -17.54 -1.50
C TYR A 234 1.54 -18.63 -0.53
N SER A 235 2.71 -19.21 -0.81
CA SER A 235 3.31 -20.28 -0.01
C SER A 235 3.44 -19.92 1.49
N GLY A 236 3.56 -18.62 1.80
CA GLY A 236 3.61 -18.06 3.14
C GLY A 236 2.29 -17.60 3.76
N GLN A 237 1.16 -17.72 3.06
CA GLN A 237 -0.18 -17.33 3.55
C GLN A 237 -0.98 -18.50 4.14
N SER A 238 -0.49 -19.75 4.05
CA SER A 238 -1.21 -20.91 4.57
C SER A 238 -1.30 -20.90 6.10
N PRO A 239 -2.49 -21.18 6.68
CA PRO A 239 -2.71 -21.22 8.14
C PRO A 239 -2.03 -22.42 8.85
N ASP A 240 -1.55 -23.42 8.11
CA ASP A 240 -0.87 -24.60 8.66
C ASP A 240 0.59 -24.34 9.06
N ARG A 241 0.81 -23.34 9.91
CA ARG A 241 2.04 -23.22 10.71
C ARG A 241 1.72 -23.41 12.19
N THR A 242 1.03 -24.52 12.49
CA THR A 242 1.15 -25.15 13.81
C THR A 242 2.52 -25.81 13.90
N ASN A 243 3.44 -25.17 14.59
CA ASN A 243 4.44 -25.87 15.39
C ASN A 243 4.24 -25.46 16.84
#